data_AF-A0A0W0YQI6-F1
#
_entry.id   AF-A0A0W0YQI6-F1
#
_cell.length_a   1.000
_cell.length_b   1.000
_cell.length_c   1.000
_cell.angle_alpha   90.00
_cell.angle_beta   90.00
_cell.angle_gamma   90.00
#
_symmetry.space_group_name_H-M   'P 1'
#
loop_
_entity.id
_entity.type
_entity.pdbx_description
1 polymer ?
#
loop_
_entity_poly.entity_id
_entity_poly.type
_entity_poly.pdbx_seq_one_letter_code
_entity_poly.pdbx_strand_id
1 'polypeptide(L)'
;MKSTWNKHAGLKQLLDELNKQTTATVIQHAWHKPVQPLRSSNRGNSFFGASTVIMDDINPTNTSPNAALPPQEQLLYACIKNEPDVIQRHVRDFESNQNINYLKNCACRLAYEGKIEALKRLMAQTTAIDYLLLDDNEPFAGWNLLHWAIRGNRRKMSLFLINTAPELLLNRVAFEQTGGNLLHFIIEFCTHFEVFEAIIKSEILNDQLDDLLNFSNRQGYGPVFLTMVKIAEPFEFKAFCIEGISEDEIEYEKRLMYGEMLTQLMTLEFKFMAAQQTSIPEDRFNTLAMLFIDFYKAKAWYCEPNYDLFFQLLNHYDQIKSELSPTSLMRIEDWLEHARCMVLTPFLKACHLKNRPRAIEIALWLKESGLDHLIHKPAIDWMSEVDYDNTDPYKRMPCYSYLEYTEGLNALQWAILQEKTDKIPELLKASQFFIFITTRPCETIKGEQNLLHLAISTGRKKSLRCLLDHIPEHFLHFLMKTKDQDGHTPMSLLLSLLQNEELRQNHSDYLEMKQAMEQTLESKRENKVEDTLSSCIIM
;
A
#
# COMPACT_ATOMS: atom_id res chain seq x y z
N MET A 1 -4.29 -0.07 -48.63
CA MET A 1 -3.58 1.03 -47.93
C MET A 1 -4.27 2.39 -48.16
N LYS A 2 -5.55 2.54 -47.79
CA LYS A 2 -6.30 3.82 -47.81
C LYS A 2 -7.36 3.90 -46.68
N SER A 3 -7.05 3.40 -45.47
CA SER A 3 -7.97 3.50 -44.31
C SER A 3 -7.35 4.09 -43.03
N THR A 4 -6.06 4.47 -43.05
CA THR A 4 -5.40 5.09 -41.90
C THR A 4 -5.59 6.61 -41.80
N TRP A 5 -6.05 7.28 -42.87
CA TRP A 5 -6.21 8.74 -42.89
C TRP A 5 -7.49 9.26 -42.18
N ASN A 6 -8.51 8.42 -41.99
CA ASN A 6 -9.73 8.83 -41.27
C ASN A 6 -9.62 8.76 -39.75
N LYS A 7 -8.59 8.12 -39.18
CA LYS A 7 -8.39 8.08 -37.71
C LYS A 7 -7.82 9.39 -37.15
N HIS A 8 -7.08 10.17 -37.95
CA HIS A 8 -6.51 11.45 -37.50
C HIS A 8 -7.53 12.59 -37.43
N ALA A 9 -8.55 12.60 -38.29
CA ALA A 9 -9.62 13.59 -38.25
C ALA A 9 -10.47 13.44 -36.98
N GLY A 10 -10.77 12.19 -36.58
CA GLY A 10 -11.45 11.89 -35.33
C GLY A 10 -10.65 12.32 -34.09
N LEU A 11 -9.31 12.16 -34.11
CA LEU A 11 -8.44 12.57 -33.01
C LEU A 11 -8.49 14.08 -32.74
N LYS A 12 -8.44 14.91 -33.79
CA LYS A 12 -8.51 16.37 -33.65
C LYS A 12 -9.87 16.82 -33.10
N GLN A 13 -10.95 16.26 -33.63
CA GLN A 13 -12.31 16.54 -33.15
C GLN A 13 -12.52 16.10 -31.70
N LEU A 14 -11.93 14.97 -31.30
CA LEU A 14 -11.95 14.45 -29.94
C LEU A 14 -11.22 15.37 -28.96
N LEU A 15 -10.04 15.87 -29.35
CA LEU A 15 -9.25 16.85 -28.59
C LEU A 15 -10.00 18.20 -28.46
N ASP A 16 -10.70 18.61 -29.52
CA ASP A 16 -11.51 19.84 -29.53
C ASP A 16 -12.80 19.72 -28.69
N GLU A 17 -13.36 18.50 -28.56
CA GLU A 17 -14.53 18.20 -27.70
C GLU A 17 -14.17 18.09 -26.22
N LEU A 18 -13.09 17.36 -25.90
CA LEU A 18 -12.62 17.18 -24.51
C LEU A 18 -12.24 18.53 -23.87
N ASN A 19 -11.72 19.47 -24.67
CA ASN A 19 -11.39 20.82 -24.22
C ASN A 19 -12.61 21.69 -23.86
N LYS A 20 -13.83 21.31 -24.26
CA LYS A 20 -15.06 22.11 -24.04
C LYS A 20 -15.88 21.71 -22.82
N GLN A 21 -15.68 20.51 -22.24
CA GLN A 21 -16.61 19.96 -21.24
C GLN A 21 -16.13 20.06 -19.77
N THR A 22 -14.89 20.48 -19.49
CA THR A 22 -14.31 20.42 -18.13
C THR A 22 -14.64 21.64 -17.25
N THR A 23 -15.93 21.94 -17.04
CA THR A 23 -16.36 22.98 -16.08
C THR A 23 -17.71 22.67 -15.45
N ALA A 24 -17.77 21.74 -14.48
CA ALA A 24 -18.77 21.77 -13.41
C ALA A 24 -18.55 20.69 -12.33
N THR A 25 -18.78 21.11 -11.08
CA THR A 25 -19.19 20.35 -9.87
C THR A 25 -18.09 20.00 -8.84
N VAL A 26 -18.29 20.54 -7.63
CA VAL A 26 -17.53 20.36 -6.38
C VAL A 26 -18.52 19.88 -5.31
N ILE A 27 -18.16 18.89 -4.49
CA ILE A 27 -18.79 18.61 -3.19
C ILE A 27 -17.69 18.26 -2.16
N GLN A 28 -17.84 18.81 -0.95
CA GLN A 28 -16.97 18.67 0.23
C GLN A 28 -17.29 17.41 1.04
N HIS A 29 -16.26 16.76 1.60
CA HIS A 29 -16.30 16.20 2.97
C HIS A 29 -14.90 15.94 3.52
N ALA A 30 -14.81 15.73 4.84
CA ALA A 30 -13.72 16.18 5.66
C ALA A 30 -13.36 15.16 6.78
N TRP A 31 -12.05 14.86 6.91
CA TRP A 31 -11.22 14.53 8.10
C TRP A 31 -11.02 13.07 8.58
N HIS A 32 -9.73 12.66 8.65
CA HIS A 32 -9.05 12.08 9.83
C HIS A 32 -7.53 12.33 9.77
N LYS A 33 -6.86 12.40 10.94
CA LYS A 33 -5.41 12.66 11.10
C LYS A 33 -4.56 11.43 10.73
N PRO A 34 -3.51 11.55 9.90
CA PRO A 34 -2.54 10.47 9.75
C PRO A 34 -1.61 10.38 10.97
N VAL A 35 -1.49 9.16 11.51
CA VAL A 35 -0.54 8.79 12.58
C VAL A 35 0.80 8.40 11.94
N GLN A 36 1.89 8.90 12.50
CA GLN A 36 3.26 8.74 11.98
C GLN A 36 3.71 7.27 11.97
N PRO A 37 4.31 6.76 10.87
CA PRO A 37 5.01 5.47 10.90
C PRO A 37 6.42 5.62 11.50
N LEU A 38 6.76 4.77 12.47
CA LEU A 38 8.11 4.63 13.00
C LEU A 38 8.95 3.73 12.07
N ARG A 39 10.15 4.20 11.74
CA ARG A 39 11.10 3.60 10.79
C ARG A 39 11.69 2.27 11.27
N SER A 40 11.76 1.30 10.35
CA SER A 40 12.72 0.20 10.39
C SER A 40 14.10 0.72 9.95
N SER A 41 15.05 0.82 10.88
CA SER A 41 16.45 1.05 10.53
C SER A 41 17.04 -0.21 9.90
N ASN A 42 17.46 -0.14 8.64
CA ASN A 42 18.38 -1.09 8.04
C ASN A 42 19.74 -1.01 8.76
N ARG A 43 19.88 -1.69 9.89
CA ARG A 43 21.16 -2.17 10.41
C ARG A 43 21.13 -3.68 10.30
N GLY A 44 22.05 -4.23 9.52
CA GLY A 44 22.17 -5.67 9.30
C GLY A 44 22.37 -6.41 10.62
N ASN A 45 21.34 -7.12 11.05
CA ASN A 45 21.43 -8.23 11.99
C ASN A 45 20.97 -9.49 11.25
N SER A 46 21.95 -10.30 10.86
CA SER A 46 21.81 -11.56 10.12
C SER A 46 21.35 -12.71 11.01
N PHE A 47 20.26 -12.54 11.76
CA PHE A 47 19.76 -13.61 12.64
C PHE A 47 18.90 -14.66 11.90
N PHE A 48 18.35 -14.31 10.73
CA PHE A 48 17.75 -15.24 9.77
C PHE A 48 18.11 -14.80 8.34
N GLY A 49 19.39 -14.88 7.98
CA GLY A 49 19.74 -14.95 6.58
C GLY A 49 19.13 -16.24 6.02
N ALA A 50 18.06 -16.10 5.24
CA ALA A 50 17.41 -17.21 4.54
C ALA A 50 18.34 -17.78 3.45
N SER A 51 19.46 -18.38 3.84
CA SER A 51 19.88 -19.60 3.18
C SER A 51 18.93 -20.66 3.67
N THR A 52 17.87 -20.91 2.90
CA THR A 52 17.27 -22.23 2.83
C THR A 52 18.36 -23.19 2.38
N VAL A 53 19.24 -23.60 3.29
CA VAL A 53 19.92 -24.86 3.17
C VAL A 53 18.80 -25.87 3.32
N ILE A 54 18.38 -26.42 2.18
CA ILE A 54 17.50 -27.59 2.16
C ILE A 54 18.27 -28.65 2.95
N MET A 55 17.86 -28.87 4.21
CA MET A 55 18.60 -29.73 5.15
C MET A 55 18.58 -31.21 4.76
N ASP A 56 17.86 -31.57 3.70
CA ASP A 56 17.89 -32.92 3.14
C ASP A 56 19.25 -33.26 2.49
N ASP A 57 20.10 -32.26 2.18
CA ASP A 57 21.42 -32.45 1.54
C ASP A 57 22.63 -32.26 2.47
N ILE A 58 22.45 -32.00 3.78
CA ILE A 58 23.58 -31.99 4.71
C ILE A 58 23.98 -33.43 5.00
N ASN A 59 24.85 -33.99 4.15
CA ASN A 59 25.56 -35.21 4.46
C ASN A 59 26.61 -34.89 5.54
N PRO A 60 26.46 -35.37 6.79
CA PRO A 60 27.30 -34.97 7.92
C PRO A 60 28.77 -35.44 7.82
N THR A 61 29.18 -35.96 6.66
CA THR A 61 30.51 -36.54 6.42
C THR A 61 31.58 -35.52 6.00
N ASN A 62 31.23 -34.27 5.65
CA ASN A 62 32.18 -33.29 5.10
C ASN A 62 32.44 -32.02 5.92
N THR A 63 31.84 -31.89 7.11
CA THR A 63 32.18 -30.80 8.05
C THR A 63 33.22 -31.27 9.07
N SER A 64 34.18 -30.40 9.38
CA SER A 64 35.21 -30.64 10.40
C SER A 64 34.61 -31.34 11.65
N PRO A 65 35.09 -32.54 12.04
CA PRO A 65 34.42 -33.41 13.01
C PRO A 65 34.36 -32.88 14.45
N ASN A 66 34.79 -31.64 14.71
CA ASN A 66 34.97 -31.11 16.07
C ASN A 66 34.13 -29.85 16.41
N ALA A 67 33.36 -29.28 15.48
CA ALA A 67 32.45 -28.18 15.82
C ALA A 67 31.09 -28.75 16.24
N ALA A 68 30.88 -28.92 17.55
CA ALA A 68 29.57 -29.30 18.06
C ALA A 68 28.53 -28.25 17.63
N LEU A 69 27.38 -28.70 17.09
CA LEU A 69 26.26 -27.82 16.74
C LEU A 69 25.83 -26.99 17.96
N PRO A 70 25.34 -25.75 17.78
CA PRO A 70 24.73 -25.01 18.88
C PRO A 70 23.63 -25.83 19.58
N PRO A 71 23.46 -25.74 20.92
CA PRO A 71 22.47 -26.54 21.66
C PRO A 71 21.04 -26.46 21.09
N GLN A 72 20.63 -25.31 20.54
CA GLN A 72 19.33 -25.13 19.90
C GLN A 72 19.18 -25.99 18.63
N GLU A 73 20.22 -26.06 17.80
CA GLU A 73 20.24 -26.89 16.59
C GLU A 73 20.24 -28.39 16.95
N GLN A 74 20.95 -28.75 18.04
CA GLN A 74 20.93 -30.13 18.56
C GLN A 74 19.51 -30.53 18.99
N LEU A 75 18.81 -29.67 19.74
CA LEU A 75 17.42 -29.91 20.14
C LEU A 75 16.49 -30.00 18.92
N LEU A 76 16.62 -29.08 17.97
CA LEU A 76 15.82 -29.08 16.74
C LEU A 76 16.01 -30.40 15.96
N TYR A 77 17.25 -30.82 15.77
CA TYR A 77 17.60 -32.06 15.10
C TYR A 77 17.06 -33.29 15.84
N ALA A 78 17.20 -33.34 17.17
CA ALA A 78 16.66 -34.40 18.00
C ALA A 78 15.12 -34.50 17.88
N CYS A 79 14.42 -33.36 17.83
CA CYS A 79 12.97 -33.32 17.59
C CYS A 79 12.60 -33.90 16.21
N ILE A 80 13.38 -33.57 15.18
CA ILE A 80 13.17 -34.07 13.81
C ILE A 80 13.45 -35.58 13.71
N LYS A 81 14.57 -36.05 14.30
CA LYS A 81 14.99 -37.46 14.29
C LYS A 81 14.26 -38.36 15.29
N ASN A 82 13.40 -37.79 16.14
CA ASN A 82 12.65 -38.52 17.16
C ASN A 82 13.58 -39.21 18.17
N GLU A 83 14.46 -38.44 18.80
CA GLU A 83 15.39 -38.92 19.82
C GLU A 83 14.91 -38.48 21.22
N PRO A 84 13.94 -39.17 21.85
CA PRO A 84 13.25 -38.69 23.04
C PRO A 84 14.20 -38.40 24.22
N ASP A 85 15.22 -39.22 24.42
CA ASP A 85 16.20 -39.03 25.49
C ASP A 85 17.03 -37.76 25.31
N VAL A 86 17.33 -37.40 24.06
CA VAL A 86 18.10 -36.20 23.71
C VAL A 86 17.23 -34.95 23.85
N ILE A 87 15.99 -35.01 23.35
CA ILE A 87 14.99 -33.94 23.54
C ILE A 87 14.80 -33.68 25.03
N GLN A 88 14.55 -34.73 25.83
CA GLN A 88 14.28 -34.60 27.25
C GLN A 88 15.48 -34.03 28.02
N ARG A 89 16.71 -34.42 27.65
CA ARG A 89 17.94 -33.87 28.24
C ARG A 89 18.04 -32.36 27.98
N HIS A 90 17.94 -31.93 26.73
CA HIS A 90 18.03 -30.51 26.37
C HIS A 90 16.89 -29.69 26.97
N VAL A 91 15.66 -30.22 27.03
CA VAL A 91 14.53 -29.56 27.66
C VAL A 91 14.80 -29.31 29.15
N ARG A 92 15.22 -30.34 29.91
CA ARG A 92 15.58 -30.18 31.33
C ARG A 92 16.72 -29.18 31.52
N ASP A 93 17.74 -29.23 30.65
CA ASP A 93 18.87 -28.32 30.71
C ASP A 93 18.44 -26.86 30.45
N PHE A 94 17.53 -26.62 29.49
CA PHE A 94 17.04 -25.27 29.22
C PHE A 94 16.09 -24.75 30.31
N GLU A 95 15.20 -25.59 30.85
CA GLU A 95 14.30 -25.19 31.94
C GLU A 95 15.06 -24.90 33.23
N SER A 96 16.03 -25.76 33.61
CA SER A 96 16.83 -25.58 34.82
C SER A 96 17.70 -24.31 34.79
N ASN A 97 18.15 -23.90 33.60
CA ASN A 97 18.93 -22.68 33.40
C ASN A 97 18.08 -21.45 33.05
N GLN A 98 16.74 -21.53 33.16
CA GLN A 98 15.81 -20.45 32.80
C GLN A 98 15.93 -19.95 31.35
N ASN A 99 16.45 -20.79 30.45
CA ASN A 99 16.63 -20.49 29.02
C ASN A 99 15.39 -20.86 28.19
N ILE A 100 14.20 -20.49 28.66
CA ILE A 100 12.91 -20.86 28.02
C ILE A 100 12.85 -20.36 26.57
N ASN A 101 13.49 -19.24 26.27
CA ASN A 101 13.56 -18.68 24.91
C ASN A 101 14.15 -19.65 23.88
N TYR A 102 15.03 -20.56 24.27
CA TYR A 102 15.55 -21.58 23.36
C TYR A 102 14.49 -22.61 22.97
N LEU A 103 13.60 -22.98 23.90
CA LEU A 103 12.45 -23.84 23.61
C LEU A 103 11.44 -23.13 22.72
N LYS A 104 11.15 -21.84 23.01
CA LYS A 104 10.26 -20.99 22.20
C LYS A 104 10.74 -20.91 20.75
N ASN A 105 12.01 -20.55 20.55
CA ASN A 105 12.61 -20.40 19.22
C ASN A 105 12.61 -21.72 18.45
N CYS A 106 12.85 -22.84 19.14
CA CYS A 106 12.76 -24.18 18.53
C CYS A 106 11.33 -24.46 18.05
N ALA A 107 10.30 -24.18 18.86
CA ALA A 107 8.90 -24.35 18.49
C ALA A 107 8.48 -23.46 17.31
N CYS A 108 8.85 -22.17 17.33
CA CYS A 108 8.61 -21.23 16.23
C CYS A 108 9.24 -21.74 14.92
N ARG A 109 10.49 -22.24 14.97
CA ARG A 109 11.17 -22.79 13.80
C ARG A 109 10.52 -24.08 13.29
N LEU A 110 10.11 -25.00 14.19
CA LEU A 110 9.38 -26.20 13.80
C LEU A 110 8.04 -25.88 13.13
N ALA A 111 7.34 -24.84 13.59
CA ALA A 111 6.13 -24.32 12.95
C ALA A 111 6.42 -23.75 11.55
N TYR A 112 7.44 -22.89 11.44
CA TYR A 112 7.92 -22.31 10.18
C TYR A 112 8.38 -23.37 9.16
N GLU A 113 9.00 -24.45 9.61
CA GLU A 113 9.44 -25.57 8.77
C GLU A 113 8.34 -26.62 8.52
N GLY A 114 7.19 -26.51 9.20
CA GLY A 114 6.05 -27.39 9.03
C GLY A 114 6.22 -28.80 9.61
N LYS A 115 7.08 -28.94 10.63
CA LYS A 115 7.44 -30.24 11.25
C LYS A 115 6.47 -30.60 12.38
N ILE A 116 5.23 -30.95 12.03
CA ILE A 116 4.12 -31.19 12.98
C ILE A 116 4.49 -32.20 14.08
N GLU A 117 5.00 -33.37 13.71
CA GLU A 117 5.30 -34.43 14.68
C GLU A 117 6.49 -34.06 15.59
N ALA A 118 7.47 -33.31 15.08
CA ALA A 118 8.57 -32.81 15.88
C ALA A 118 8.08 -31.75 16.89
N LEU A 119 7.16 -30.86 16.48
CA LEU A 119 6.52 -29.88 17.37
C LEU A 119 5.73 -30.56 18.50
N LYS A 120 4.92 -31.57 18.18
CA LYS A 120 4.19 -32.38 19.17
C LYS A 120 5.14 -33.03 20.17
N ARG A 121 6.24 -33.62 19.69
CA ARG A 121 7.26 -34.23 20.56
C ARG A 121 7.90 -33.23 21.50
N LEU A 122 8.27 -32.05 21.00
CA LEU A 122 8.81 -30.98 21.84
C LEU A 122 7.81 -30.62 22.95
N MET A 123 6.55 -30.33 22.59
CA MET A 123 5.51 -29.95 23.57
C MET A 123 5.14 -31.07 24.54
N ALA A 124 5.31 -32.34 24.18
CA ALA A 124 5.11 -33.45 25.09
C ALA A 124 6.18 -33.55 26.18
N GLN A 125 7.35 -32.91 26.01
CA GLN A 125 8.48 -32.99 26.94
C GLN A 125 8.59 -31.80 27.89
N THR A 126 7.81 -30.74 27.71
CA THR A 126 7.87 -29.50 28.50
C THR A 126 6.48 -28.94 28.76
N THR A 127 6.30 -28.33 29.93
CA THR A 127 5.12 -27.50 30.23
C THR A 127 5.40 -26.00 30.13
N ALA A 128 6.64 -25.62 29.78
CA ALA A 128 7.07 -24.22 29.71
C ALA A 128 6.63 -23.52 28.43
N ILE A 129 6.22 -24.28 27.41
CA ILE A 129 5.63 -23.77 26.17
C ILE A 129 4.37 -24.57 25.84
N ASP A 130 3.41 -23.93 25.20
CA ASP A 130 2.21 -24.55 24.68
C ASP A 130 1.92 -24.05 23.25
N TYR A 131 0.78 -24.43 22.69
CA TYR A 131 0.39 -23.96 21.37
C TYR A 131 0.12 -22.46 21.30
N LEU A 132 -0.25 -21.82 22.41
CA LEU A 132 -0.56 -20.38 22.53
C LEU A 132 0.68 -19.52 22.73
N LEU A 133 1.87 -20.12 22.64
CA LEU A 133 3.15 -19.45 22.72
C LEU A 133 3.19 -18.18 21.84
N LEU A 134 3.68 -17.10 22.44
CA LEU A 134 4.08 -15.88 21.76
C LEU A 134 5.61 -15.78 21.70
N ASP A 135 6.12 -15.35 20.55
CA ASP A 135 7.52 -15.00 20.35
C ASP A 135 7.81 -13.66 21.06
N ASP A 136 8.89 -13.59 21.83
CA ASP A 136 9.28 -12.38 22.55
C ASP A 136 10.44 -11.66 21.83
N ASN A 137 10.95 -12.22 20.72
CA ASN A 137 12.10 -11.67 20.03
C ASN A 137 11.68 -10.64 18.99
N GLU A 138 12.22 -9.43 19.12
CA GLU A 138 12.16 -8.43 18.06
C GLU A 138 12.80 -8.93 16.76
N PRO A 139 12.20 -8.68 15.58
CA PRO A 139 11.03 -7.84 15.33
C PRO A 139 9.69 -8.60 15.28
N PHE A 140 9.65 -9.82 15.80
CA PHE A 140 8.51 -10.74 15.71
C PHE A 140 7.74 -10.83 17.03
N ALA A 141 7.95 -9.88 17.94
CA ALA A 141 7.31 -9.85 19.24
C ALA A 141 5.78 -10.00 19.11
N GLY A 142 5.23 -10.95 19.86
CA GLY A 142 3.81 -11.31 19.91
C GLY A 142 3.29 -12.17 18.74
N TRP A 143 4.16 -12.63 17.83
CA TRP A 143 3.79 -13.67 16.86
C TRP A 143 3.55 -15.00 17.57
N ASN A 144 2.47 -15.68 17.22
CA ASN A 144 2.22 -17.05 17.68
C ASN A 144 2.67 -18.09 16.65
N LEU A 145 2.57 -19.38 16.99
CA LEU A 145 2.97 -20.47 16.09
C LEU A 145 2.23 -20.48 14.75
N LEU A 146 0.98 -19.99 14.70
CA LEU A 146 0.23 -19.90 13.45
C LEU A 146 0.83 -18.84 12.51
N HIS A 147 1.30 -17.71 13.04
CA HIS A 147 2.01 -16.70 12.25
C HIS A 147 3.27 -17.30 11.62
N TRP A 148 4.06 -18.04 12.40
CA TRP A 148 5.26 -18.72 11.91
C TRP A 148 4.93 -19.76 10.83
N ALA A 149 3.88 -20.56 11.01
CA ALA A 149 3.43 -21.55 10.03
C ALA A 149 2.97 -20.92 8.71
N ILE A 150 2.21 -19.81 8.77
CA ILE A 150 1.76 -19.05 7.60
C ILE A 150 2.97 -18.40 6.91
N ARG A 151 3.88 -17.77 7.65
CA ARG A 151 5.10 -17.15 7.10
C ARG A 151 6.00 -18.17 6.40
N GLY A 152 6.11 -19.37 6.96
CA GLY A 152 6.81 -20.50 6.35
C GLY A 152 6.06 -21.17 5.20
N ASN A 153 4.87 -20.66 4.86
CA ASN A 153 3.97 -21.18 3.85
C ASN A 153 3.61 -22.67 4.04
N ARG A 154 3.40 -23.09 5.30
CA ARG A 154 3.20 -24.49 5.70
C ARG A 154 1.72 -24.81 5.86
N ARG A 155 1.04 -25.15 4.76
CA ARG A 155 -0.39 -25.50 4.72
C ARG A 155 -0.82 -26.48 5.82
N LYS A 156 -0.18 -27.66 5.89
CA LYS A 156 -0.54 -28.72 6.85
C LYS A 156 -0.35 -28.28 8.30
N MET A 157 0.72 -27.55 8.59
CA MET A 157 0.98 -27.03 9.94
C MET A 157 -0.05 -25.96 10.33
N SER A 158 -0.38 -25.05 9.42
CA SER A 158 -1.37 -24.01 9.67
C SER A 158 -2.74 -24.61 9.99
N LEU A 159 -3.22 -25.56 9.18
CA LEU A 159 -4.47 -26.28 9.43
C LEU A 159 -4.43 -27.10 10.73
N PHE A 160 -3.29 -27.74 11.03
CA PHE A 160 -3.10 -28.43 12.30
C PHE A 160 -3.25 -27.48 13.50
N LEU A 161 -2.61 -26.31 13.45
CA LEU A 161 -2.67 -25.33 14.53
C LEU A 161 -4.07 -24.73 14.69
N ILE A 162 -4.76 -24.38 13.59
CA ILE A 162 -6.16 -23.90 13.61
C ILE A 162 -7.08 -24.91 14.31
N ASN A 163 -6.92 -26.20 14.00
CA ASN A 163 -7.76 -27.25 14.57
C ASN A 163 -7.38 -27.64 16.01
N THR A 164 -6.10 -27.52 16.38
CA THR A 164 -5.61 -27.97 17.70
C THR A 164 -5.69 -26.87 18.76
N ALA A 165 -5.55 -25.61 18.36
CA ALA A 165 -5.54 -24.46 19.25
C ALA A 165 -6.24 -23.26 18.57
N PRO A 166 -7.57 -23.31 18.41
CA PRO A 166 -8.34 -22.25 17.73
C PRO A 166 -8.21 -20.88 18.41
N GLU A 167 -7.87 -20.82 19.70
CA GLU A 167 -7.61 -19.59 20.44
C GLU A 167 -6.45 -18.77 19.85
N LEU A 168 -5.58 -19.39 19.05
CA LEU A 168 -4.56 -18.70 18.25
C LEU A 168 -5.13 -17.64 17.31
N LEU A 169 -6.39 -17.80 16.89
CA LEU A 169 -7.10 -16.87 16.03
C LEU A 169 -7.51 -15.59 16.77
N LEU A 170 -7.63 -15.65 18.11
CA LEU A 170 -7.99 -14.52 18.95
C LEU A 170 -6.79 -13.61 19.27
N ASN A 171 -5.59 -13.95 18.79
CA ASN A 171 -4.42 -13.13 19.02
C ASN A 171 -4.56 -11.79 18.27
N ARG A 172 -4.89 -10.74 19.04
CA ARG A 172 -5.02 -9.37 18.56
C ARG A 172 -3.70 -8.61 18.47
N VAL A 173 -2.56 -9.24 18.77
CA VAL A 173 -1.26 -8.57 18.67
C VAL A 173 -1.15 -7.97 17.27
N ALA A 174 -1.06 -6.64 17.24
CA ALA A 174 -0.85 -5.90 16.03
C ALA A 174 0.49 -6.34 15.45
N PHE A 175 0.47 -6.74 14.18
CA PHE A 175 1.68 -7.06 13.44
C PHE A 175 2.64 -5.87 13.51
N GLU A 176 3.62 -5.82 14.41
CA GLU A 176 4.32 -4.57 14.74
C GLU A 176 5.08 -3.90 13.59
N GLN A 177 5.19 -4.52 12.42
CA GLN A 177 5.74 -3.86 11.23
C GLN A 177 4.66 -3.22 10.33
N THR A 178 3.47 -3.82 10.21
CA THR A 178 2.36 -3.36 9.34
C THR A 178 1.15 -2.89 10.12
N GLY A 179 1.13 -3.09 11.43
CA GLY A 179 0.02 -2.93 12.38
C GLY A 179 -1.31 -3.52 11.94
N GLY A 180 -1.31 -4.63 11.21
CA GLY A 180 -2.52 -5.38 10.85
C GLY A 180 -2.87 -6.49 11.86
N ASN A 181 -4.05 -7.09 11.69
CA ASN A 181 -4.48 -8.31 12.40
C ASN A 181 -4.16 -9.59 11.61
N LEU A 182 -4.59 -10.76 12.10
CA LEU A 182 -4.35 -12.05 11.46
C LEU A 182 -4.87 -12.13 10.00
N LEU A 183 -6.00 -11.49 9.66
CA LEU A 183 -6.49 -11.46 8.27
C LEU A 183 -5.52 -10.74 7.35
N HIS A 184 -4.97 -9.60 7.79
CA HIS A 184 -3.94 -8.88 7.03
C HIS A 184 -2.70 -9.76 6.84
N PHE A 185 -2.30 -10.47 7.89
CA PHE A 185 -1.14 -11.36 7.84
C PHE A 185 -1.34 -12.53 6.86
N ILE A 186 -2.52 -13.14 6.83
CA ILE A 186 -2.84 -14.20 5.88
C ILE A 186 -2.83 -13.66 4.45
N ILE A 187 -3.45 -12.49 4.20
CA ILE A 187 -3.45 -11.88 2.87
C ILE A 187 -2.01 -11.55 2.42
N GLU A 188 -1.13 -11.16 3.34
CA GLU A 188 0.25 -10.81 3.00
C GLU A 188 1.14 -12.03 2.73
N PHE A 189 0.94 -13.14 3.46
CA PHE A 189 1.92 -14.23 3.49
C PHE A 189 1.39 -15.62 3.13
N CYS A 190 0.08 -15.85 3.16
CA CYS A 190 -0.48 -17.17 2.89
C CYS A 190 -0.70 -17.37 1.40
N THR A 191 -0.21 -18.49 0.86
CA THR A 191 -0.49 -18.91 -0.53
C THR A 191 -1.44 -20.11 -0.61
N HIS A 192 -2.16 -20.43 0.46
CA HIS A 192 -3.06 -21.58 0.53
C HIS A 192 -4.46 -21.12 0.90
N PHE A 193 -5.38 -21.12 -0.08
CA PHE A 193 -6.75 -20.66 0.12
C PHE A 193 -7.47 -21.41 1.25
N GLU A 194 -7.22 -22.71 1.43
CA GLU A 194 -7.92 -23.49 2.45
C GLU A 194 -7.53 -23.09 3.88
N VAL A 195 -6.34 -22.50 4.09
CA VAL A 195 -5.95 -21.96 5.39
C VAL A 195 -6.77 -20.71 5.69
N PHE A 196 -6.93 -19.82 4.71
CA PHE A 196 -7.79 -18.65 4.82
C PHE A 196 -9.24 -19.06 5.08
N GLU A 197 -9.76 -20.01 4.30
CA GLU A 197 -11.12 -20.52 4.45
C GLU A 197 -11.36 -21.12 5.85
N ALA A 198 -10.42 -21.93 6.35
CA ALA A 198 -10.50 -22.51 7.69
C ALA A 198 -10.54 -21.45 8.79
N ILE A 199 -9.85 -20.32 8.59
CA ILE A 199 -9.82 -19.21 9.55
C ILE A 199 -11.16 -18.48 9.53
N ILE A 200 -11.64 -18.03 8.37
CA ILE A 200 -12.88 -17.24 8.32
C ILE A 200 -14.14 -18.06 8.67
N LYS A 201 -14.09 -19.40 8.52
CA LYS A 201 -15.17 -20.31 8.91
C LYS A 201 -15.06 -20.78 10.37
N SER A 202 -14.03 -20.34 11.09
CA SER A 202 -13.82 -20.75 12.47
C SER A 202 -14.90 -20.15 13.39
N GLU A 203 -15.60 -21.02 14.12
CA GLU A 203 -16.67 -20.60 15.04
C GLU A 203 -16.18 -19.62 16.10
N ILE A 204 -14.91 -19.74 16.54
CA ILE A 204 -14.31 -18.87 17.54
C ILE A 204 -14.18 -17.42 17.07
N LEU A 205 -14.14 -17.20 15.75
CA LEU A 205 -14.01 -15.87 15.15
C LEU A 205 -15.36 -15.24 14.82
N ASN A 206 -16.47 -15.96 14.85
CA ASN A 206 -17.78 -15.44 14.41
C ASN A 206 -18.15 -14.12 15.09
N ASP A 207 -17.92 -14.01 16.40
CA ASP A 207 -18.24 -12.82 17.19
C ASP A 207 -17.21 -11.68 17.03
N GLN A 208 -16.03 -11.97 16.47
CA GLN A 208 -14.95 -10.99 16.29
C GLN A 208 -14.71 -10.62 14.83
N LEU A 209 -15.42 -11.26 13.89
CA LEU A 209 -15.15 -11.10 12.47
C LEU A 209 -15.41 -9.67 11.99
N ASP A 210 -16.43 -9.00 12.54
CA ASP A 210 -16.71 -7.59 12.25
C ASP A 210 -15.57 -6.67 12.72
N ASP A 211 -15.07 -6.89 13.95
CA ASP A 211 -13.89 -6.16 14.48
C ASP A 211 -12.68 -6.38 13.57
N LEU A 212 -12.45 -7.61 13.11
CA LEU A 212 -11.30 -7.96 12.28
C LEU A 212 -11.39 -7.36 10.86
N LEU A 213 -12.59 -7.28 10.29
CA LEU A 213 -12.80 -6.68 8.97
C LEU A 213 -12.72 -5.14 9.01
N ASN A 214 -13.19 -4.52 10.09
CA ASN A 214 -13.13 -3.08 10.27
C ASN A 214 -11.76 -2.56 10.71
N PHE A 215 -10.86 -3.45 11.15
CA PHE A 215 -9.54 -3.06 11.59
C PHE A 215 -8.66 -2.67 10.40
N SER A 216 -8.15 -1.43 10.40
CA SER A 216 -7.17 -0.97 9.42
C SER A 216 -5.74 -1.20 9.92
N ASN A 217 -4.86 -1.63 9.02
CA ASN A 217 -3.43 -1.69 9.29
C ASN A 217 -2.80 -0.27 9.38
N ARG A 218 -1.48 -0.17 9.58
CA ARG A 218 -0.74 1.11 9.64
C ARG A 218 -0.82 1.95 8.38
N GLN A 219 -1.12 1.34 7.24
CA GLN A 219 -1.34 2.04 5.97
C GLN A 219 -2.80 2.51 5.81
N GLY A 220 -3.67 2.23 6.78
CA GLY A 220 -5.09 2.51 6.72
C GLY A 220 -5.90 1.44 6.00
N TYR A 221 -5.27 0.36 5.53
CA TYR A 221 -5.93 -0.67 4.73
C TYR A 221 -6.61 -1.69 5.63
N GLY A 222 -7.91 -1.90 5.43
CA GLY A 222 -8.61 -3.08 5.97
C GLY A 222 -8.34 -4.33 5.11
N PRO A 223 -8.77 -5.53 5.54
CA PRO A 223 -8.49 -6.78 4.84
C PRO A 223 -8.98 -6.79 3.38
N VAL A 224 -10.23 -6.35 3.13
CA VAL A 224 -10.80 -6.26 1.78
C VAL A 224 -9.93 -5.42 0.86
N PHE A 225 -9.56 -4.22 1.31
CA PHE A 225 -8.76 -3.30 0.52
C PHE A 225 -7.34 -3.83 0.29
N LEU A 226 -6.72 -4.42 1.31
CA LEU A 226 -5.41 -5.06 1.17
C LEU A 226 -5.45 -6.18 0.13
N THR A 227 -6.51 -7.01 0.09
CA THR A 227 -6.66 -8.04 -0.96
C THR A 227 -6.80 -7.41 -2.35
N MET A 228 -7.55 -6.32 -2.50
CA MET A 228 -7.62 -5.58 -3.77
C MET A 228 -6.25 -5.07 -4.21
N VAL A 229 -5.46 -4.52 -3.29
CA VAL A 229 -4.08 -4.08 -3.53
C VAL A 229 -3.22 -5.26 -3.98
N LYS A 230 -3.30 -6.42 -3.32
CA LYS A 230 -2.56 -7.63 -3.73
C LYS A 230 -2.92 -8.13 -5.13
N ILE A 231 -4.19 -8.05 -5.53
CA ILE A 231 -4.59 -8.36 -6.92
C ILE A 231 -4.01 -7.33 -7.90
N ALA A 232 -3.91 -6.08 -7.47
CA ALA A 232 -3.45 -4.96 -8.26
C ALA A 232 -1.93 -4.85 -8.42
N GLU A 233 -1.16 -5.35 -7.45
CA GLU A 233 0.30 -5.25 -7.42
C GLU A 233 0.91 -5.64 -8.79
N PRO A 234 1.73 -4.77 -9.39
CA PRO A 234 2.36 -5.06 -10.66
C PRO A 234 3.36 -6.19 -10.48
N PHE A 235 3.39 -7.12 -11.44
CA PHE A 235 4.39 -8.17 -11.46
C PHE A 235 5.77 -7.58 -11.76
N GLU A 236 6.65 -7.62 -10.77
CA GLU A 236 8.08 -7.66 -11.05
C GLU A 236 8.39 -9.10 -11.50
N PHE A 237 8.50 -9.31 -12.81
CA PHE A 237 9.08 -10.53 -13.37
C PHE A 237 10.50 -10.69 -12.83
N LYS A 238 10.66 -11.42 -11.72
CA LYS A 238 11.96 -11.78 -11.16
C LYS A 238 12.21 -13.24 -11.49
N ALA A 239 12.86 -13.47 -12.62
CA ALA A 239 13.29 -14.77 -13.13
C ALA A 239 13.95 -15.68 -12.06
N PHE A 240 13.15 -16.40 -11.30
CA PHE A 240 13.46 -17.56 -10.47
C PHE A 240 12.73 -18.77 -11.05
N CYS A 241 13.31 -19.34 -12.10
CA CYS A 241 12.86 -20.61 -12.64
C CYS A 241 13.01 -21.71 -11.58
N ILE A 242 11.90 -22.19 -11.03
CA ILE A 242 11.81 -23.54 -10.49
C ILE A 242 11.70 -24.47 -11.72
N GLU A 243 12.61 -25.44 -11.85
CA GLU A 243 12.60 -26.36 -13.00
C GLU A 243 11.23 -27.04 -13.14
N GLY A 244 10.49 -26.71 -14.20
CA GLY A 244 9.28 -27.40 -14.63
C GLY A 244 7.95 -26.66 -14.40
N ILE A 245 7.92 -25.53 -13.69
CA ILE A 245 6.73 -24.65 -13.58
C ILE A 245 7.16 -23.25 -13.99
N SER A 246 6.58 -22.69 -15.05
CA SER A 246 6.83 -21.28 -15.39
C SER A 246 6.33 -20.41 -14.24
N GLU A 247 7.10 -19.39 -13.84
CA GLU A 247 6.70 -18.45 -12.77
C GLU A 247 5.29 -17.88 -12.97
N ASP A 248 4.88 -17.75 -14.23
CA ASP A 248 3.56 -17.33 -14.67
C ASP A 248 2.42 -18.18 -14.06
N GLU A 249 2.64 -19.48 -13.88
CA GLU A 249 1.61 -20.41 -13.38
C GLU A 249 1.42 -20.27 -11.86
N ILE A 250 2.51 -20.24 -11.09
CA ILE A 250 2.46 -20.03 -9.63
C ILE A 250 1.80 -18.68 -9.32
N GLU A 251 2.17 -17.66 -10.09
CA GLU A 251 1.70 -16.32 -9.83
C GLU A 251 0.25 -16.12 -10.30
N TYR A 252 -0.15 -16.77 -11.39
CA TYR A 252 -1.55 -16.87 -11.78
C TYR A 252 -2.39 -17.56 -10.70
N GLU A 253 -1.94 -18.69 -10.14
CA GLU A 253 -2.62 -19.38 -9.04
C GLU A 253 -2.78 -18.48 -7.81
N LYS A 254 -1.75 -17.70 -7.44
CA LYS A 254 -1.88 -16.73 -6.34
C LYS A 254 -2.95 -15.68 -6.60
N ARG A 255 -3.09 -15.19 -7.84
CA ARG A 255 -4.13 -14.22 -8.18
C ARG A 255 -5.52 -14.83 -8.14
N LEU A 256 -5.67 -16.07 -8.60
CA LEU A 256 -6.92 -16.80 -8.44
C LEU A 256 -7.31 -16.89 -6.96
N MET A 257 -6.35 -17.30 -6.12
CA MET A 257 -6.53 -17.35 -4.67
C MET A 257 -6.95 -15.99 -4.10
N TYR A 258 -6.28 -14.89 -4.45
CA TYR A 258 -6.69 -13.56 -3.98
C TYR A 258 -8.09 -13.18 -4.48
N GLY A 259 -8.49 -13.57 -5.69
CA GLY A 259 -9.84 -13.38 -6.20
C GLY A 259 -10.89 -14.16 -5.39
N GLU A 260 -10.56 -15.37 -4.94
CA GLU A 260 -11.40 -16.17 -4.05
C GLU A 260 -11.45 -15.57 -2.64
N MET A 261 -10.32 -15.13 -2.09
CA MET A 261 -10.26 -14.41 -0.80
C MET A 261 -11.11 -13.14 -0.84
N LEU A 262 -10.97 -12.33 -1.90
CA LEU A 262 -11.75 -11.11 -2.09
C LEU A 262 -13.25 -11.42 -2.15
N THR A 263 -13.64 -12.51 -2.83
CA THR A 263 -15.04 -12.94 -2.90
C THR A 263 -15.60 -13.19 -1.50
N GLN A 264 -14.89 -13.95 -0.67
CA GLN A 264 -15.34 -14.27 0.69
C GLN A 264 -15.33 -13.04 1.60
N LEU A 265 -14.26 -12.22 1.57
CA LEU A 265 -14.16 -11.01 2.38
C LEU A 265 -15.23 -9.98 2.01
N MET A 266 -15.44 -9.73 0.71
CA MET A 266 -16.48 -8.81 0.25
C MET A 266 -17.88 -9.29 0.66
N THR A 267 -18.16 -10.59 0.50
CA THR A 267 -19.46 -11.14 0.92
C THR A 267 -19.72 -10.91 2.40
N LEU A 268 -18.72 -11.14 3.26
CA LEU A 268 -18.82 -10.89 4.69
C LEU A 268 -19.01 -9.40 4.99
N GLU A 269 -18.14 -8.57 4.43
CA GLU A 269 -18.14 -7.11 4.60
C GLU A 269 -19.48 -6.49 4.22
N PHE A 270 -20.03 -6.85 3.06
CA PHE A 270 -21.33 -6.35 2.60
C PHE A 270 -22.49 -6.88 3.45
N LYS A 271 -22.41 -8.12 3.94
CA LYS A 271 -23.39 -8.64 4.89
C LYS A 271 -23.38 -7.83 6.20
N PHE A 272 -22.21 -7.43 6.68
CA PHE A 272 -22.10 -6.55 7.85
C PHE A 272 -22.64 -5.14 7.56
N MET A 273 -22.29 -4.54 6.43
CA MET A 273 -22.83 -3.23 6.02
C MET A 273 -24.37 -3.25 5.89
N ALA A 274 -24.92 -4.30 5.29
CA ALA A 274 -26.36 -4.48 5.14
C ALA A 274 -27.05 -4.67 6.49
N ALA A 275 -26.45 -5.41 7.44
CA ALA A 275 -27.00 -5.56 8.78
C ALA A 275 -27.04 -4.23 9.57
N GLN A 276 -26.12 -3.30 9.28
CA GLN A 276 -26.08 -1.98 9.90
C GLN A 276 -27.00 -0.95 9.21
N GLN A 277 -27.53 -1.25 8.03
CA GLN A 277 -28.34 -0.32 7.23
C GLN A 277 -29.70 -0.90 6.89
N THR A 278 -30.75 -0.33 7.47
CA THR A 278 -32.14 -0.77 7.22
C THR A 278 -32.75 -0.19 5.94
N SER A 279 -32.13 0.83 5.35
CA SER A 279 -32.68 1.60 4.22
C SER A 279 -32.37 1.01 2.85
N ILE A 280 -31.29 0.23 2.70
CA ILE A 280 -30.87 -0.34 1.42
C ILE A 280 -31.20 -1.83 1.39
N PRO A 281 -31.97 -2.29 0.38
CA PRO A 281 -32.16 -3.71 0.11
C PRO A 281 -30.83 -4.49 -0.03
N GLU A 282 -30.73 -5.66 0.62
CA GLU A 282 -29.52 -6.50 0.61
C GLU A 282 -29.04 -6.88 -0.80
N ASP A 283 -29.97 -7.04 -1.75
CA ASP A 283 -29.70 -7.36 -3.15
C ASP A 283 -28.87 -6.28 -3.87
N ARG A 284 -29.08 -5.01 -3.52
CA ARG A 284 -28.29 -3.89 -4.06
C ARG A 284 -26.86 -3.91 -3.57
N PHE A 285 -26.63 -4.24 -2.31
CA PHE A 285 -25.28 -4.45 -1.77
C PHE A 285 -24.61 -5.66 -2.41
N ASN A 286 -25.34 -6.76 -2.56
CA ASN A 286 -24.83 -7.97 -3.21
C ASN A 286 -24.45 -7.70 -4.68
N THR A 287 -25.22 -6.90 -5.40
CA THR A 287 -24.88 -6.51 -6.77
C THR A 287 -23.61 -5.67 -6.81
N LEU A 288 -23.45 -4.70 -5.90
CA LEU A 288 -22.22 -3.91 -5.82
C LEU A 288 -21.00 -4.79 -5.49
N ALA A 289 -21.15 -5.72 -4.55
CA ALA A 289 -20.12 -6.68 -4.17
C ALA A 289 -19.67 -7.52 -5.36
N MET A 290 -20.62 -8.08 -6.10
CA MET A 290 -20.34 -8.90 -7.28
C MET A 290 -19.63 -8.11 -8.37
N LEU A 291 -20.03 -6.85 -8.62
CA LEU A 291 -19.36 -6.00 -9.62
C LEU A 291 -17.90 -5.72 -9.26
N PHE A 292 -17.60 -5.46 -7.98
CA PHE A 292 -16.21 -5.34 -7.53
C PHE A 292 -15.44 -6.67 -7.70
N ILE A 293 -16.03 -7.79 -7.24
CA ILE A 293 -15.42 -9.11 -7.34
C ILE A 293 -15.09 -9.44 -8.79
N ASP A 294 -16.04 -9.25 -9.70
CA ASP A 294 -15.88 -9.53 -11.13
C ASP A 294 -14.85 -8.60 -11.76
N PHE A 295 -14.83 -7.32 -11.39
CA PHE A 295 -13.81 -6.38 -11.87
C PHE A 295 -12.39 -6.82 -11.48
N TYR A 296 -12.16 -7.17 -10.21
CA TYR A 296 -10.84 -7.60 -9.74
C TYR A 296 -10.47 -9.01 -10.22
N LYS A 297 -11.44 -9.94 -10.37
CA LYS A 297 -11.20 -11.25 -10.99
C LYS A 297 -10.84 -11.13 -12.46
N ALA A 298 -11.53 -10.27 -13.22
CA ALA A 298 -11.16 -9.99 -14.60
C ALA A 298 -9.74 -9.42 -14.68
N LYS A 299 -9.36 -8.51 -13.76
CA LYS A 299 -7.99 -8.00 -13.69
C LYS A 299 -6.97 -9.10 -13.34
N ALA A 300 -7.33 -10.01 -12.44
CA ALA A 300 -6.51 -11.17 -12.08
C ALA A 300 -6.28 -12.11 -13.27
N TRP A 301 -7.29 -12.34 -14.11
CA TRP A 301 -7.23 -13.23 -15.26
C TRP A 301 -6.55 -12.63 -16.49
N TYR A 302 -6.92 -11.40 -16.86
CA TYR A 302 -6.53 -10.82 -18.15
C TYR A 302 -5.33 -9.88 -18.06
N CYS A 303 -4.80 -9.63 -16.86
CA CYS A 303 -3.75 -8.63 -16.58
C CYS A 303 -4.11 -7.20 -17.00
N GLU A 304 -5.30 -6.96 -17.54
CA GLU A 304 -5.86 -5.66 -17.94
C GLU A 304 -7.19 -5.43 -17.23
N PRO A 305 -7.50 -4.18 -16.84
CA PRO A 305 -8.78 -3.85 -16.23
C PRO A 305 -9.93 -4.04 -17.24
N ASN A 306 -11.06 -4.57 -16.78
CA ASN A 306 -12.28 -4.67 -17.58
C ASN A 306 -13.08 -3.36 -17.44
N TYR A 307 -13.01 -2.51 -18.46
CA TYR A 307 -13.64 -1.19 -18.47
C TYR A 307 -15.18 -1.27 -18.42
N ASP A 308 -15.78 -2.26 -19.09
CA ASP A 308 -17.24 -2.46 -19.08
C ASP A 308 -17.75 -2.81 -17.68
N LEU A 309 -17.03 -3.70 -16.97
CA LEU A 309 -17.36 -4.03 -15.57
C LEU A 309 -17.18 -2.83 -14.65
N PHE A 310 -16.14 -2.03 -14.86
CA PHE A 310 -15.92 -0.81 -14.09
C PHE A 310 -17.01 0.25 -14.34
N PHE A 311 -17.49 0.38 -15.58
CA PHE A 311 -18.61 1.26 -15.89
C PHE A 311 -19.91 0.80 -15.23
N GLN A 312 -20.20 -0.51 -15.26
CA GLN A 312 -21.33 -1.09 -14.55
C GLN A 312 -21.23 -0.84 -13.03
N LEU A 313 -20.03 -1.00 -12.46
CA LEU A 313 -19.74 -0.72 -11.07
C LEU A 313 -20.05 0.74 -10.69
N LEU A 314 -19.57 1.71 -11.48
CA LEU A 314 -19.84 3.13 -11.23
C LEU A 314 -21.32 3.49 -11.37
N ASN A 315 -21.99 2.99 -12.41
CA ASN A 315 -23.41 3.25 -12.61
C ASN A 315 -24.25 2.69 -11.45
N HIS A 316 -23.95 1.47 -10.99
CA HIS A 316 -24.64 0.88 -9.84
C HIS A 316 -24.35 1.64 -8.55
N TYR A 317 -23.09 2.06 -8.32
CA TYR A 317 -22.73 2.92 -7.19
C TYR A 317 -23.52 4.23 -7.19
N ASP A 318 -23.60 4.92 -8.33
CA ASP A 318 -24.31 6.19 -8.43
C ASP A 318 -25.81 6.07 -8.13
N GLN A 319 -26.41 4.91 -8.40
CA GLN A 319 -27.81 4.63 -8.07
C GLN A 319 -28.06 4.47 -6.57
N ILE A 320 -27.07 3.99 -5.82
CA ILE A 320 -27.24 3.68 -4.38
C ILE A 320 -26.51 4.65 -3.45
N LYS A 321 -25.61 5.50 -3.95
CA LYS A 321 -24.72 6.33 -3.10
C LYS A 321 -25.45 7.25 -2.13
N SER A 322 -26.61 7.78 -2.52
CA SER A 322 -27.43 8.65 -1.66
C SER A 322 -28.12 7.92 -0.51
N GLU A 323 -28.20 6.59 -0.60
CA GLU A 323 -28.85 5.73 0.39
C GLU A 323 -27.83 5.17 1.41
N LEU A 324 -26.52 5.26 1.11
CA LEU A 324 -25.44 4.71 1.93
C LEU A 324 -25.26 5.53 3.22
N SER A 325 -24.97 4.84 4.33
CA SER A 325 -24.45 5.51 5.52
C SER A 325 -23.11 6.21 5.23
N PRO A 326 -22.75 7.28 5.95
CA PRO A 326 -21.47 7.96 5.76
C PRO A 326 -20.25 7.02 5.84
N THR A 327 -20.27 6.04 6.74
CA THR A 327 -19.19 5.06 6.91
C THR A 327 -19.05 4.15 5.70
N SER A 328 -20.15 3.58 5.21
CA SER A 328 -20.11 2.71 4.02
C SER A 328 -19.81 3.51 2.75
N LEU A 329 -20.31 4.74 2.64
CA LEU A 329 -20.00 5.64 1.53
C LEU A 329 -18.48 5.86 1.44
N MET A 330 -17.85 6.30 2.54
CA MET A 330 -16.40 6.52 2.60
C MET A 330 -15.63 5.26 2.19
N ARG A 331 -16.01 4.09 2.74
CA ARG A 331 -15.32 2.84 2.45
C ARG A 331 -15.47 2.39 0.99
N ILE A 332 -16.67 2.52 0.41
CA ILE A 332 -16.91 2.19 -1.01
C ILE A 332 -16.18 3.19 -1.92
N GLU A 333 -16.12 4.48 -1.56
CA GLU A 333 -15.37 5.48 -2.29
C GLU A 333 -13.87 5.19 -2.32
N ASP A 334 -13.29 4.73 -1.21
CA ASP A 334 -11.89 4.28 -1.16
C ASP A 334 -11.65 3.12 -2.13
N TRP A 335 -12.56 2.14 -2.17
CA TRP A 335 -12.46 1.00 -3.08
C TRP A 335 -12.62 1.40 -4.55
N LEU A 336 -13.56 2.31 -4.85
CA LEU A 336 -13.77 2.86 -6.18
C LEU A 336 -12.56 3.67 -6.64
N GLU A 337 -11.92 4.42 -5.75
CA GLU A 337 -10.73 5.18 -6.07
C GLU A 337 -9.56 4.25 -6.46
N HIS A 338 -9.38 3.15 -5.72
CA HIS A 338 -8.39 2.15 -6.12
C HIS A 338 -8.76 1.50 -7.48
N ALA A 339 -10.04 1.18 -7.72
CA ALA A 339 -10.48 0.67 -9.01
C ALA A 339 -10.25 1.68 -10.17
N ARG A 340 -10.48 2.98 -9.95
CA ARG A 340 -10.15 4.06 -10.90
C ARG A 340 -8.66 4.07 -11.22
N CYS A 341 -7.81 3.97 -10.21
CA CYS A 341 -6.36 3.91 -10.39
C CYS A 341 -5.96 2.70 -11.25
N MET A 342 -6.59 1.55 -11.01
CA MET A 342 -6.37 0.33 -11.79
C MET A 342 -6.78 0.44 -13.26
N VAL A 343 -7.89 1.14 -13.52
CA VAL A 343 -8.38 1.46 -14.86
C VAL A 343 -7.45 2.45 -15.58
N LEU A 344 -6.87 3.40 -14.84
CA LEU A 344 -5.93 4.39 -15.37
C LEU A 344 -4.51 3.86 -15.57
N THR A 345 -4.10 2.83 -14.83
CA THR A 345 -2.71 2.32 -14.85
C THR A 345 -2.22 1.98 -16.26
N PRO A 346 -2.98 1.26 -17.11
CA PRO A 346 -2.52 0.92 -18.46
C PRO A 346 -2.32 2.16 -19.33
N PHE A 347 -3.17 3.18 -19.18
CA PHE A 347 -3.03 4.45 -19.89
C PHE A 347 -1.74 5.16 -19.46
N LEU A 348 -1.56 5.34 -18.15
CA LEU A 348 -0.37 5.98 -17.58
C LEU A 348 0.92 5.23 -17.97
N LYS A 349 0.89 3.88 -17.93
CA LYS A 349 2.00 3.02 -18.37
C LYS A 349 2.27 3.16 -19.86
N ALA A 350 1.25 3.21 -20.70
CA ALA A 350 1.41 3.41 -22.15
C ALA A 350 2.04 4.76 -22.46
N CYS A 351 1.60 5.83 -21.78
CA CYS A 351 2.22 7.14 -21.91
C CYS A 351 3.68 7.13 -21.42
N HIS A 352 3.95 6.53 -20.26
CA HIS A 352 5.30 6.38 -19.71
C HIS A 352 6.25 5.65 -20.67
N LEU A 353 5.77 4.57 -21.29
CA LEU A 353 6.53 3.76 -22.25
C LEU A 353 6.60 4.35 -23.67
N LYS A 354 6.20 5.62 -23.86
CA LYS A 354 6.15 6.28 -25.19
C LYS A 354 5.22 5.60 -26.19
N ASN A 355 4.33 4.71 -25.75
CA ASN A 355 3.46 3.93 -26.62
C ASN A 355 2.18 4.72 -26.94
N ARG A 356 2.34 5.78 -27.73
CA ARG A 356 1.24 6.69 -28.12
C ARG A 356 0.04 5.96 -28.76
N PRO A 357 0.22 4.99 -29.68
CA PRO A 357 -0.92 4.24 -30.21
C PRO A 357 -1.75 3.57 -29.12
N ARG A 358 -1.09 2.91 -28.16
CA ARG A 358 -1.76 2.25 -27.04
C ARG A 358 -2.41 3.24 -26.08
N ALA A 359 -1.75 4.36 -25.78
CA ALA A 359 -2.32 5.42 -24.94
C ALA A 359 -3.58 6.04 -25.56
N ILE A 360 -3.56 6.32 -26.87
CA ILE A 360 -4.73 6.82 -27.61
C ILE A 360 -5.85 5.77 -27.62
N GLU A 361 -5.52 4.50 -27.87
CA GLU A 361 -6.49 3.41 -27.83
C GLU A 361 -7.21 3.34 -26.48
N ILE A 362 -6.46 3.36 -25.37
CA ILE A 362 -7.03 3.33 -24.03
C ILE A 362 -7.83 4.60 -23.73
N ALA A 363 -7.35 5.77 -24.16
CA ALA A 363 -8.07 7.03 -23.97
C ALA A 363 -9.41 7.06 -24.71
N LEU A 364 -9.47 6.49 -25.92
CA LEU A 364 -10.70 6.34 -26.68
C LEU A 364 -11.67 5.40 -25.97
N TRP A 365 -11.19 4.26 -25.46
CA TRP A 365 -12.00 3.33 -24.66
C TRP A 365 -12.59 3.98 -23.41
N LEU A 366 -11.77 4.73 -22.68
CA LEU A 366 -12.24 5.50 -21.52
C LEU A 366 -13.32 6.50 -21.93
N LYS A 367 -13.15 7.23 -23.04
CA LYS A 367 -14.20 8.15 -23.53
C LYS A 367 -15.48 7.41 -23.95
N GLU A 368 -15.36 6.31 -24.70
CA GLU A 368 -16.49 5.48 -25.11
C GLU A 368 -17.26 4.91 -23.90
N SER A 369 -16.54 4.68 -22.79
CA SER A 369 -17.12 4.25 -21.51
C SER A 369 -17.59 5.41 -20.61
N GLY A 370 -17.53 6.68 -21.06
CA GLY A 370 -17.90 7.84 -20.22
C GLY A 370 -16.94 8.14 -19.06
N LEU A 371 -15.71 7.63 -19.13
CA LEU A 371 -14.64 7.75 -18.15
C LEU A 371 -13.53 8.72 -18.58
N ASP A 372 -13.77 9.53 -19.61
CA ASP A 372 -12.82 10.53 -20.10
C ASP A 372 -12.47 11.58 -19.04
N HIS A 373 -13.37 11.84 -18.09
CA HIS A 373 -13.10 12.68 -16.93
C HIS A 373 -11.96 12.16 -16.04
N LEU A 374 -11.64 10.85 -16.09
CA LEU A 374 -10.48 10.27 -15.42
C LEU A 374 -9.17 10.65 -16.12
N ILE A 375 -9.22 11.02 -17.39
CA ILE A 375 -8.05 11.48 -18.16
C ILE A 375 -7.92 12.98 -17.96
N HIS A 376 -6.99 13.38 -17.09
CA HIS A 376 -6.76 14.81 -16.87
C HIS A 376 -6.25 15.52 -18.13
N LYS A 377 -6.73 16.76 -18.32
CA LYS A 377 -6.33 17.65 -19.41
C LYS A 377 -4.80 17.74 -19.63
N PRO A 378 -3.93 17.78 -18.61
CA PRO A 378 -2.48 17.75 -18.82
C PRO A 378 -1.94 16.47 -19.48
N ALA A 379 -2.58 15.31 -19.28
CA ALA A 379 -2.22 14.09 -20.00
C ALA A 379 -2.63 14.17 -21.49
N ILE A 380 -3.75 14.84 -21.75
CA ILE A 380 -4.23 15.16 -23.11
C ILE A 380 -3.30 16.18 -23.78
N ASP A 381 -2.93 17.24 -23.07
CA ASP A 381 -1.97 18.27 -23.53
C ASP A 381 -0.63 17.59 -23.87
N TRP A 382 -0.11 16.70 -23.01
CA TRP A 382 1.10 15.90 -23.29
C TRP A 382 0.97 15.07 -24.58
N MET A 383 -0.17 14.41 -24.79
CA MET A 383 -0.41 13.65 -26.04
C MET A 383 -0.47 14.56 -27.28
N SER A 384 -0.67 15.86 -27.12
CA SER A 384 -0.80 16.85 -28.20
C SER A 384 0.50 17.63 -28.50
N GLU A 385 1.40 17.80 -27.53
CA GLU A 385 2.56 18.71 -27.62
C GLU A 385 3.88 18.07 -28.12
N VAL A 386 3.97 16.74 -28.25
CA VAL A 386 5.23 16.11 -28.67
C VAL A 386 5.38 16.11 -30.19
N ASP A 387 6.09 17.12 -30.69
CA ASP A 387 6.68 17.16 -32.04
C ASP A 387 7.97 16.30 -32.08
N TYR A 388 8.22 15.65 -33.21
CA TYR A 388 9.06 14.44 -33.34
C TYR A 388 10.60 14.61 -33.21
N ASP A 389 11.13 15.74 -32.73
CA ASP A 389 12.57 16.02 -32.77
C ASP A 389 13.31 15.76 -31.43
N ASN A 390 13.86 14.54 -31.34
CA ASN A 390 15.16 14.14 -30.77
C ASN A 390 15.70 14.67 -29.42
N THR A 391 14.90 15.33 -28.58
CA THR A 391 15.32 15.67 -27.20
C THR A 391 14.48 14.92 -26.18
N ASP A 392 15.12 14.05 -25.39
CA ASP A 392 14.49 13.09 -24.48
C ASP A 392 13.45 13.74 -23.54
N PRO A 393 12.13 13.60 -23.83
CA PRO A 393 11.06 14.26 -23.08
C PRO A 393 10.77 13.63 -21.71
N TYR A 394 11.47 12.56 -21.31
CA TYR A 394 11.00 11.62 -20.28
C TYR A 394 11.43 11.93 -18.86
N LYS A 395 12.07 13.09 -18.62
CA LYS A 395 12.04 13.74 -17.30
C LYS A 395 10.69 14.39 -16.96
N ARG A 396 9.71 14.38 -17.88
CA ARG A 396 8.60 15.37 -17.86
C ARG A 396 7.19 14.78 -17.98
N MET A 397 6.91 13.61 -17.42
CA MET A 397 5.51 13.15 -17.31
C MET A 397 5.04 13.06 -15.85
N PRO A 398 3.98 13.78 -15.45
CA PRO A 398 3.30 13.57 -14.18
C PRO A 398 2.33 12.36 -14.27
N CYS A 399 2.44 11.43 -13.33
CA CYS A 399 1.39 10.44 -13.08
C CYS A 399 0.35 11.04 -12.11
N TYR A 400 -0.93 10.95 -12.47
CA TYR A 400 -2.05 11.36 -11.64
C TYR A 400 -2.69 10.13 -11.00
N SER A 401 -2.84 10.21 -9.67
CA SER A 401 -3.40 9.26 -8.69
C SER A 401 -2.63 7.96 -8.37
N TYR A 402 -2.49 7.73 -7.06
CA TYR A 402 -2.06 6.57 -6.21
C TYR A 402 -1.06 5.50 -6.68
N LEU A 403 -0.68 5.43 -7.95
CA LEU A 403 0.27 4.46 -8.46
C LEU A 403 1.66 5.08 -8.48
N GLU A 404 2.35 4.82 -7.38
CA GLU A 404 3.78 4.97 -7.24
C GLU A 404 4.49 4.22 -8.37
N TYR A 405 5.26 4.93 -9.19
CA TYR A 405 6.27 4.31 -10.06
C TYR A 405 7.63 4.96 -9.82
N THR A 406 8.64 4.08 -9.74
CA THR A 406 10.12 4.20 -9.59
C THR A 406 10.73 5.32 -8.72
N GLU A 407 10.11 6.48 -8.57
CA GLU A 407 10.52 7.58 -7.70
C GLU A 407 9.40 8.09 -6.76
N GLY A 408 8.16 7.60 -6.87
CA GLY A 408 7.10 7.86 -5.89
C GLY A 408 6.53 9.29 -5.90
N LEU A 409 6.53 9.96 -7.07
CA LEU A 409 6.06 11.35 -7.24
C LEU A 409 4.63 11.44 -7.80
N ASN A 410 3.77 12.22 -7.16
CA ASN A 410 2.45 12.57 -7.69
C ASN A 410 2.53 13.73 -8.71
N ALA A 411 1.45 13.97 -9.44
CA ALA A 411 1.44 14.97 -10.48
C ALA A 411 1.66 16.42 -10.03
N LEU A 412 1.21 16.79 -8.83
CA LEU A 412 1.47 18.10 -8.26
C LEU A 412 2.96 18.24 -7.89
N GLN A 413 3.55 17.21 -7.30
CA GLN A 413 4.99 17.13 -7.02
C GLN A 413 5.81 17.22 -8.33
N TRP A 414 5.37 16.54 -9.38
CA TRP A 414 5.97 16.68 -10.71
C TRP A 414 5.86 18.11 -11.26
N ALA A 415 4.67 18.73 -11.17
CA ALA A 415 4.47 20.10 -11.67
C ALA A 415 5.39 21.09 -10.93
N ILE A 416 5.59 20.88 -9.64
CA ILE A 416 6.55 21.64 -8.81
C ILE A 416 7.96 21.43 -9.34
N LEU A 417 8.39 20.18 -9.52
CA LEU A 417 9.73 19.80 -9.97
C LEU A 417 10.06 20.29 -11.39
N GLN A 418 9.06 20.44 -12.25
CA GLN A 418 9.22 20.96 -13.61
C GLN A 418 8.93 22.47 -13.73
N GLU A 419 8.64 23.13 -12.61
CA GLU A 419 8.30 24.55 -12.56
C GLU A 419 7.13 24.96 -13.48
N LYS A 420 6.14 24.06 -13.62
CA LYS A 420 4.90 24.25 -14.39
C LYS A 420 3.88 25.04 -13.55
N THR A 421 4.21 26.30 -13.29
CA THR A 421 3.42 27.16 -12.39
C THR A 421 2.00 27.43 -12.87
N ASP A 422 1.74 27.32 -14.17
CA ASP A 422 0.42 27.40 -14.78
C ASP A 422 -0.48 26.22 -14.42
N LYS A 423 0.11 25.03 -14.21
CA LYS A 423 -0.63 23.81 -13.86
C LYS A 423 -0.89 23.68 -12.36
N ILE A 424 0.00 24.18 -11.50
CA ILE A 424 -0.14 24.06 -10.03
C ILE A 424 -1.53 24.49 -9.52
N PRO A 425 -2.11 25.64 -9.91
CA PRO A 425 -3.44 26.05 -9.47
C PRO A 425 -4.55 25.14 -9.99
N GLU A 426 -4.43 24.65 -11.23
CA GLU A 426 -5.39 23.71 -11.82
C GLU A 426 -5.43 22.41 -11.00
N LEU A 427 -4.25 21.89 -10.63
CA LEU A 427 -4.13 20.64 -9.88
C LEU A 427 -4.61 20.77 -8.43
N LEU A 428 -4.30 21.89 -7.77
CA LEU A 428 -4.81 22.18 -6.43
C LEU A 428 -6.34 22.33 -6.40
N LYS A 429 -6.93 22.88 -7.47
CA LYS A 429 -8.40 22.96 -7.63
C LYS A 429 -9.02 21.60 -7.93
N ALA A 430 -8.35 20.76 -8.74
CA ALA A 430 -8.84 19.44 -9.12
C ALA A 430 -8.87 18.47 -7.93
N SER A 431 -7.87 18.53 -7.03
CA SER A 431 -7.89 17.75 -5.79
C SER A 431 -7.01 18.38 -4.71
N GLN A 432 -7.63 18.72 -3.58
CA GLN A 432 -6.90 19.19 -2.40
C GLN A 432 -6.11 18.06 -1.71
N PHE A 433 -6.41 16.79 -2.02
CA PHE A 433 -5.70 15.63 -1.45
C PHE A 433 -4.21 15.60 -1.85
N PHE A 434 -3.84 16.18 -3.00
CA PHE A 434 -2.44 16.27 -3.40
C PHE A 434 -1.55 17.01 -2.38
N ILE A 435 -2.15 17.85 -1.53
CA ILE A 435 -1.46 18.60 -0.48
C ILE A 435 -0.90 17.69 0.62
N PHE A 436 -1.58 16.58 0.90
CA PHE A 436 -1.25 15.70 2.03
C PHE A 436 -0.26 14.59 1.67
N ILE A 437 0.00 14.37 0.37
CA ILE A 437 0.90 13.33 -0.08
C ILE A 437 2.34 13.82 0.11
N THR A 438 3.05 13.21 1.07
CA THR A 438 4.49 13.39 1.24
C THR A 438 5.25 12.58 0.21
N THR A 439 6.41 13.05 -0.23
CA THR A 439 7.27 12.31 -1.15
C THR A 439 7.83 11.06 -0.47
N ARG A 440 7.89 9.94 -1.19
CA ARG A 440 8.72 8.81 -0.75
C ARG A 440 10.20 9.11 -1.00
N PRO A 441 11.14 8.48 -0.25
CA PRO A 441 12.55 8.59 -0.54
C PRO A 441 12.85 8.05 -1.96
N CYS A 442 13.60 8.80 -2.75
CA CYS A 442 14.20 8.35 -4.00
C CYS A 442 15.62 8.93 -4.13
N GLU A 443 16.35 8.62 -5.20
CA GLU A 443 17.72 9.12 -5.40
C GLU A 443 17.83 10.65 -5.33
N THR A 444 16.75 11.36 -5.69
CA THR A 444 16.73 12.82 -5.74
C THR A 444 15.97 13.48 -4.58
N ILE A 445 15.18 12.70 -3.81
CA ILE A 445 14.31 13.22 -2.77
C ILE A 445 14.54 12.47 -1.46
N LYS A 446 14.97 13.21 -0.44
CA LYS A 446 15.03 12.72 0.94
C LYS A 446 13.58 12.66 1.44
N GLY A 447 13.06 11.48 1.74
CA GLY A 447 11.62 11.22 1.96
C GLY A 447 10.90 12.04 3.04
N GLU A 448 9.57 11.85 3.10
CA GLU A 448 8.57 12.57 3.92
C GLU A 448 8.51 14.09 3.70
N GLN A 449 9.08 14.60 2.60
CA GLN A 449 8.94 16.00 2.22
C GLN A 449 7.51 16.30 1.76
N ASN A 450 6.88 17.30 2.36
CA ASN A 450 5.66 17.88 1.80
C ASN A 450 5.98 18.77 0.57
N LEU A 451 4.94 19.28 -0.11
CA LEU A 451 5.11 20.08 -1.33
C LEU A 451 6.02 21.30 -1.19
N LEU A 452 6.03 21.94 -0.01
CA LEU A 452 6.89 23.09 0.26
C LEU A 452 8.35 22.67 0.44
N HIS A 453 8.59 21.58 1.19
CA HIS A 453 9.94 21.01 1.30
C HIS A 453 10.47 20.64 -0.09
N LEU A 454 9.65 20.00 -0.92
CA LEU A 454 10.04 19.60 -2.27
C LEU A 454 10.43 20.79 -3.15
N ALA A 455 9.64 21.86 -3.14
CA ALA A 455 9.95 23.07 -3.91
C ALA A 455 11.25 23.73 -3.44
N ILE A 456 11.50 23.74 -2.13
CA ILE A 456 12.71 24.30 -1.51
C ILE A 456 13.93 23.43 -1.80
N SER A 457 13.86 22.12 -1.54
CA SER A 457 14.97 21.19 -1.70
C SER A 457 15.45 21.08 -3.15
N THR A 458 14.57 21.38 -4.10
CA THR A 458 14.88 21.33 -5.54
C THR A 458 15.07 22.69 -6.20
N GLY A 459 15.11 23.78 -5.42
CA GLY A 459 15.41 25.11 -5.94
C GLY A 459 14.30 25.72 -6.82
N ARG A 460 13.05 25.25 -6.72
CA ARG A 460 11.94 25.63 -7.60
C ARG A 460 11.21 26.88 -7.11
N LYS A 461 11.86 28.04 -7.25
CA LYS A 461 11.40 29.33 -6.71
C LYS A 461 10.01 29.71 -7.18
N LYS A 462 9.72 29.61 -8.48
CA LYS A 462 8.42 30.03 -9.02
C LYS A 462 7.32 29.07 -8.59
N SER A 463 7.61 27.77 -8.50
CA SER A 463 6.68 26.78 -7.94
C SER A 463 6.35 27.07 -6.49
N LEU A 464 7.35 27.36 -5.65
CA LEU A 464 7.12 27.71 -4.24
C LEU A 464 6.19 28.92 -4.12
N ARG A 465 6.46 30.00 -4.87
CA ARG A 465 5.61 31.19 -4.86
C ARG A 465 4.18 30.85 -5.29
N CYS A 466 4.03 30.11 -6.38
CA CYS A 466 2.72 29.67 -6.86
C CYS A 466 1.96 28.84 -5.81
N LEU A 467 2.65 27.93 -5.10
CA LEU A 467 2.06 27.16 -4.00
C LEU A 467 1.61 28.06 -2.83
N LEU A 468 2.44 29.00 -2.40
CA LEU A 468 2.11 29.93 -1.32
C LEU A 468 0.86 30.77 -1.63
N ASP A 469 0.71 31.17 -2.90
CA ASP A 469 -0.41 31.97 -3.39
C ASP A 469 -1.72 31.16 -3.49
N HIS A 470 -1.66 29.85 -3.78
CA HIS A 470 -2.84 29.04 -4.14
C HIS A 470 -3.23 27.96 -3.13
N ILE A 471 -2.36 27.59 -2.18
CA ILE A 471 -2.72 26.62 -1.14
C ILE A 471 -3.74 27.26 -0.18
N PRO A 472 -4.88 26.58 0.09
CA PRO A 472 -5.85 27.04 1.08
C PRO A 472 -5.19 27.30 2.44
N GLU A 473 -5.55 28.40 3.08
CA GLU A 473 -4.86 28.89 4.28
C GLU A 473 -4.77 27.87 5.42
N HIS A 474 -5.85 27.14 5.67
CA HIS A 474 -5.90 26.12 6.71
C HIS A 474 -4.90 24.97 6.48
N PHE A 475 -4.57 24.65 5.22
CA PHE A 475 -3.52 23.67 4.90
C PHE A 475 -2.13 24.28 4.94
N LEU A 476 -1.96 25.54 4.52
CA LEU A 476 -0.65 26.18 4.50
C LEU A 476 0.00 26.16 5.89
N HIS A 477 -0.76 26.52 6.94
CA HIS A 477 -0.25 26.49 8.31
C HIS A 477 0.16 25.09 8.78
N PHE A 478 -0.58 24.05 8.36
CA PHE A 478 -0.20 22.66 8.62
C PHE A 478 1.12 22.31 7.93
N LEU A 479 1.23 22.54 6.62
CA LEU A 479 2.43 22.23 5.83
C LEU A 479 3.69 22.95 6.35
N MET A 480 3.54 24.19 6.79
CA MET A 480 4.64 24.99 7.35
C MET A 480 5.18 24.45 8.68
N LYS A 481 4.36 23.68 9.41
CA LYS A 481 4.72 23.08 10.70
C LYS A 481 5.11 21.60 10.61
N THR A 482 4.68 20.91 9.56
CA THR A 482 5.06 19.52 9.31
C THR A 482 6.57 19.42 9.17
N LYS A 483 7.15 18.45 9.85
CA LYS A 483 8.57 18.12 9.73
C LYS A 483 8.74 16.99 8.71
N ASP A 484 9.78 17.08 7.90
CA ASP A 484 10.25 15.96 7.08
C ASP A 484 10.95 14.89 7.94
N GLN A 485 11.45 13.87 7.27
CA GLN A 485 12.09 12.72 7.89
C GLN A 485 13.38 13.06 8.68
N ASP A 486 14.00 14.20 8.39
CA ASP A 486 15.21 14.70 9.03
C ASP A 486 14.86 15.70 10.16
N GLY A 487 13.57 15.87 10.44
CA GLY A 487 13.04 16.75 11.48
C GLY A 487 12.96 18.23 11.07
N HIS A 488 13.19 18.55 9.79
CA HIS A 488 13.12 19.91 9.28
C HIS A 488 11.69 20.27 8.90
N THR A 489 11.24 21.46 9.31
CA THR A 489 10.12 22.16 8.67
C THR A 489 10.57 22.81 7.35
N PRO A 490 9.66 23.25 6.46
CA PRO A 490 10.04 23.92 5.21
C PRO A 490 10.94 25.14 5.46
N MET A 491 10.59 25.95 6.48
CA MET A 491 11.39 27.14 6.84
C MET A 491 12.77 26.75 7.38
N SER A 492 12.86 25.74 8.26
CA SER A 492 14.17 25.33 8.79
C SER A 492 15.06 24.66 7.73
N LEU A 493 14.45 23.95 6.76
CA LEU A 493 15.17 23.41 5.60
C LEU A 493 15.73 24.54 4.74
N LEU A 494 14.93 25.58 4.47
CA LEU A 494 15.38 26.73 3.70
C LEU A 494 16.54 27.48 4.40
N LEU A 495 16.45 27.66 5.71
CA LEU A 495 17.52 28.27 6.50
C LEU A 495 18.80 27.42 6.50
N SER A 496 18.70 26.09 6.56
CA SER A 496 19.87 25.21 6.48
C SER A 496 20.54 25.25 5.11
N LEU A 497 19.76 25.35 4.03
CA LEU A 497 20.29 25.52 2.66
C LEU A 497 20.99 26.88 2.46
N LEU A 498 20.48 27.95 3.07
CA LEU A 498 21.12 29.28 3.04
C LEU A 498 22.48 29.31 3.76
N GLN A 499 22.65 28.48 4.78
CA GLN A 499 23.90 28.36 5.53
C GLN A 499 24.93 27.46 4.83
N ASN A 500 24.54 26.72 3.79
CA ASN A 500 25.42 25.81 3.09
C ASN A 500 26.28 26.55 2.06
N GLU A 501 27.58 26.64 2.31
CA GLU A 501 28.53 27.35 1.44
C GLU A 501 28.67 26.73 0.04
N GLU A 502 28.41 25.42 -0.09
CA GLU A 502 28.49 24.72 -1.38
C GLU A 502 27.37 25.16 -2.33
N LEU A 503 26.28 25.70 -1.79
CA LEU A 503 25.11 26.15 -2.56
C LEU A 503 25.12 27.66 -2.82
N ARG A 504 26.26 28.35 -2.63
CA ARG A 504 26.38 29.82 -2.84
C ARG A 504 25.85 30.31 -4.19
N GLN A 505 25.93 29.49 -5.24
CA GLN A 505 25.40 29.84 -6.58
C GLN A 505 23.87 30.04 -6.59
N ASN A 506 23.14 29.37 -5.70
CA ASN A 506 21.68 29.47 -5.59
C ASN A 506 21.23 30.35 -4.40
N HIS A 507 22.16 31.03 -3.71
CA HIS A 507 21.87 31.76 -2.47
C HIS A 507 20.87 32.90 -2.69
N SER A 508 20.89 33.57 -3.84
CA SER A 508 19.91 34.61 -4.18
C SER A 508 18.50 34.03 -4.25
N ASP A 509 18.33 32.87 -4.90
CA ASP A 509 17.03 32.23 -5.05
C ASP A 509 16.48 31.78 -3.69
N TYR A 510 17.32 31.22 -2.82
CA TYR A 510 16.89 30.85 -1.47
C TYR A 510 16.53 32.07 -0.59
N LEU A 511 17.20 33.20 -0.78
CA LEU A 511 16.86 34.43 -0.05
C LEU A 511 15.50 34.97 -0.50
N GLU A 512 15.21 34.92 -1.79
CA GLU A 512 13.90 35.28 -2.34
C GLU A 512 12.79 34.32 -1.87
N MET A 513 13.05 33.00 -1.84
CA MET A 513 12.12 32.03 -1.27
C MET A 513 11.82 32.34 0.19
N LYS A 514 12.83 32.72 0.98
CA LYS A 514 12.67 33.06 2.40
C LYS A 514 11.77 34.28 2.56
N GLN A 515 12.05 35.33 1.79
CA GLN A 515 11.23 36.54 1.76
C GLN A 515 9.77 36.23 1.38
N ALA A 516 9.54 35.40 0.36
CA ALA A 516 8.19 35.02 -0.06
C ALA A 516 7.44 34.26 1.06
N MET A 517 8.10 33.34 1.76
CA MET A 517 7.50 32.62 2.88
C MET A 517 7.21 33.54 4.08
N GLU A 518 8.13 34.44 4.42
CA GLU A 518 7.94 35.43 5.50
C GLU A 518 6.79 36.40 5.18
N GLN A 519 6.74 36.92 3.96
CA GLN A 519 5.66 37.80 3.50
C GLN A 519 4.30 37.11 3.53
N THR A 520 4.23 35.84 3.11
CA THR A 520 2.98 35.06 3.15
C THR A 520 2.52 34.78 4.57
N LEU A 521 3.45 34.56 5.51
CA LEU A 521 3.11 34.38 6.92
C LEU A 521 2.63 35.67 7.58
N GLU A 522 3.25 36.81 7.26
CA GLU A 522 2.87 38.10 7.83
C GLU A 522 1.50 38.56 7.28
N SER A 523 1.28 38.47 5.97
CA SER A 523 0.00 38.89 5.36
C SER A 523 -1.20 38.08 5.91
N LYS A 524 -1.01 36.78 6.14
CA LYS A 524 -2.05 35.92 6.73
C LYS A 524 -2.26 36.20 8.22
N ARG A 525 -1.24 36.66 8.94
CA ARG A 525 -1.36 37.09 10.33
C ARG A 525 -2.20 38.36 10.45
N GLU A 526 -1.98 39.32 9.57
CA GLU A 526 -2.74 40.58 9.51
C GLU A 526 -4.22 40.32 9.20
N ASN A 527 -4.53 39.51 8.19
CA ASN A 527 -5.91 39.16 7.83
C ASN A 527 -6.68 38.51 9.00
N LYS A 528 -6.02 37.64 9.78
CA LYS A 528 -6.65 36.99 10.93
C LYS A 528 -7.02 37.99 12.05
N VAL A 529 -6.22 39.04 12.23
CA VAL A 529 -6.50 40.11 13.21
C VAL A 529 -7.71 40.93 12.76
N GLU A 530 -7.81 41.24 11.46
CA GLU A 530 -8.95 41.96 10.89
C GLU A 530 -10.28 41.17 10.97
N ASP A 531 -10.26 39.86 10.71
CA ASP A 531 -11.45 39.01 10.86
C ASP A 531 -11.91 38.93 12.32
N THR A 532 -10.97 38.89 13.26
CA THR A 532 -11.26 38.87 14.69
C THR A 532 -11.81 40.22 15.17
N LEU A 533 -11.26 41.34 14.69
CA LEU A 533 -11.77 42.68 15.02
C LEU A 533 -13.15 42.95 14.38
N SER A 534 -13.36 42.49 13.15
CA SER A 534 -14.64 42.65 12.43
C SER A 534 -15.77 41.84 13.07
N SER A 535 -15.48 40.64 13.56
CA SER A 535 -16.45 39.83 14.32
C SER A 535 -16.76 40.40 15.71
N CYS A 536 -15.86 41.17 16.31
CA CYS A 536 -16.10 41.89 17.57
C CYS A 536 -16.88 43.21 17.42
N ILE A 537 -16.97 43.80 16.22
CA ILE A 537 -17.71 45.05 15.97
C ILE A 537 -19.19 44.79 15.61
N ILE A 538 -19.54 43.54 15.24
CA ILE A 538 -20.90 43.13 14.85
C ILE A 538 -21.67 42.45 16.02
N MET A 539 -21.03 42.23 17.17
CA MET A 539 -21.69 41.88 18.44
C MET A 539 -21.84 43.13 19.32
#